data_AF-A0A8X6X257-F1
#
_entry.id   AF-A0A8X6X257-F1
#
_cell.length_a   1.000
_cell.length_b   1.000
_cell.length_c   1.000
_cell.angle_alpha   90.00
_cell.angle_beta   90.00
_cell.angle_gamma   90.00
#
_symmetry.space_group_name_H-M   'P 1'
#
loop_
_entity.id
_entity.type
_entity.pdbx_description
1 polymer ?
#
loop_
_entity_poly.entity_id
_entity_poly.type
_entity_poly.pdbx_seq_one_letter_code
_entity_poly.pdbx_strand_id
1 'polypeptide(L)'
;MTLEQTTCEDLKAFERRLVEVIAYYQPQTKRWRVMFVVVALCTAIGAWQWLTDPLTSQVGFVQSLVNHLFFTISSAVLITLFVMGIHRRVVAPSIIVSRVRQVLADFNMSCDDNGRLILKPRPTT
;
A
#
# COMPACT_ATOMS: atom_id res chain seq x y z
N MET A 1 -34.79 -8.73 24.69
CA MET A 1 -34.22 -8.12 23.48
C MET A 1 -34.85 -8.80 22.28
N THR A 2 -35.30 -8.05 21.29
CA THR A 2 -35.80 -8.64 20.04
C THR A 2 -34.64 -9.14 19.19
N LEU A 3 -34.83 -10.21 18.42
CA LEU A 3 -33.80 -10.82 17.57
C LEU A 3 -33.15 -9.79 16.62
N GLU A 4 -33.93 -8.83 16.14
CA GLU A 4 -33.46 -7.74 15.27
C GLU A 4 -32.50 -6.78 15.98
N GLN A 5 -32.76 -6.46 17.26
CA GLN A 5 -31.88 -5.62 18.06
C GLN A 5 -30.51 -6.28 18.25
N THR A 6 -30.50 -7.59 18.56
CA THR A 6 -29.24 -8.34 18.71
C THR A 6 -28.44 -8.38 17.42
N THR A 7 -29.09 -8.61 16.26
CA THR A 7 -28.38 -8.61 14.97
C THR A 7 -27.78 -7.26 14.60
N CYS A 8 -28.49 -6.16 14.92
CA CYS A 8 -28.00 -4.81 14.63
C CYS A 8 -26.79 -4.45 15.52
N GLU A 9 -26.84 -4.84 16.80
CA GLU A 9 -25.71 -4.66 17.72
C GLU A 9 -24.47 -5.45 17.29
N ASP A 10 -24.63 -6.70 16.86
CA ASP A 10 -23.54 -7.53 16.36
C ASP A 10 -22.88 -6.95 15.09
N LEU A 11 -23.69 -6.48 14.14
CA LEU A 11 -23.23 -5.82 12.92
C LEU A 11 -22.43 -4.55 13.22
N LYS A 12 -22.91 -3.74 14.18
CA LYS A 12 -22.22 -2.53 14.62
C LYS A 12 -20.93 -2.84 15.37
N ALA A 13 -20.91 -3.91 16.17
CA ALA A 13 -19.70 -4.38 16.82
C ALA A 13 -18.66 -4.87 15.80
N PHE A 14 -19.10 -5.63 14.80
CA PHE A 14 -18.26 -6.06 13.68
C PHE A 14 -17.70 -4.87 12.89
N GLU A 15 -18.53 -3.89 12.52
CA GLU A 15 -18.09 -2.66 11.87
C GLU A 15 -16.99 -1.96 12.67
N ARG A 16 -17.22 -1.76 13.97
CA ARG A 16 -16.25 -1.09 14.85
C ARG A 16 -14.91 -1.83 14.86
N ARG A 17 -14.92 -3.16 14.95
CA ARG A 17 -13.70 -3.97 14.92
C ARG A 17 -13.00 -3.92 13.57
N LEU A 18 -13.75 -3.97 12.48
CA LEU A 18 -13.21 -3.87 11.13
C LEU A 18 -12.54 -2.52 10.89
N VAL A 19 -13.19 -1.43 11.31
CA VAL A 19 -12.64 -0.07 11.26
C VAL A 19 -11.38 0.04 12.12
N GLU A 20 -11.37 -0.50 13.34
CA GLU A 20 -10.22 -0.48 14.24
C GLU A 20 -9.01 -1.19 13.62
N VAL A 21 -9.21 -2.38 13.06
CA VAL A 21 -8.15 -3.14 12.38
C VAL A 21 -7.62 -2.39 11.16
N ILE A 22 -8.50 -1.85 10.32
CA ILE A 22 -8.08 -1.10 9.12
C ILE A 22 -7.34 0.19 9.51
N ALA A 23 -7.86 0.92 10.49
CA ALA A 23 -7.26 2.15 10.99
C ALA A 23 -5.85 1.92 11.57
N TYR A 24 -5.59 0.75 12.17
CA TYR A 24 -4.26 0.37 12.62
C TYR A 24 -3.26 0.17 11.46
N TYR A 25 -3.67 -0.51 10.38
CA TYR A 25 -2.78 -0.80 9.24
C TYR A 25 -2.58 0.38 8.26
N GLN A 26 -3.54 1.30 8.18
CA GLN A 26 -3.55 2.41 7.24
C GLN A 26 -2.39 3.42 7.41
N PRO A 27 -2.03 3.93 8.61
CA PRO A 27 -0.96 4.91 8.77
C PRO A 27 0.42 4.33 8.45
N GLN A 28 0.66 3.08 8.85
CA GLN A 28 1.90 2.37 8.52
C GLN A 28 2.03 2.21 7.00
N THR A 29 0.95 1.81 6.32
CA THR A 29 0.91 1.66 4.87
C THR A 29 1.13 2.97 4.14
N LYS A 30 0.48 4.06 4.59
CA LYS A 30 0.69 5.41 4.03
C LYS A 30 2.16 5.84 4.13
N ARG A 31 2.80 5.62 5.29
CA ARG A 31 4.24 5.91 5.47
C ARG A 31 5.11 5.13 4.50
N TRP A 32 4.88 3.82 4.34
CA TRP A 32 5.63 3.00 3.39
C TRP A 32 5.43 3.43 1.93
N ARG A 33 4.21 3.83 1.55
CA ARG A 33 3.92 4.37 0.21
C ARG A 33 4.67 5.68 -0.04
N VAL A 34 4.62 6.62 0.91
CA VAL A 34 5.34 7.90 0.78
C VAL A 34 6.85 7.67 0.68
N MET A 35 7.42 6.84 1.55
CA MET A 35 8.85 6.49 1.51
C MET A 35 9.23 5.88 0.15
N PHE A 36 8.44 4.95 -0.36
CA PHE A 36 8.70 4.33 -1.67
C PHE A 36 8.67 5.33 -2.81
N VAL A 37 7.67 6.23 -2.84
CA VAL A 37 7.57 7.29 -3.85
C VAL A 37 8.76 8.23 -3.79
N VAL A 38 9.17 8.67 -2.60
CA VAL A 38 10.33 9.55 -2.41
C VAL A 38 11.60 8.89 -2.94
N VAL A 39 11.87 7.64 -2.55
CA VAL A 39 13.06 6.91 -3.01
C VAL A 39 13.04 6.69 -4.52
N ALA A 40 11.88 6.36 -5.10
CA ALA A 40 11.72 6.21 -6.53
C ALA A 40 11.99 7.51 -7.30
N LEU A 41 11.50 8.65 -6.81
CA LEU A 41 11.77 9.96 -7.40
C LEU A 41 13.24 10.33 -7.30
N CYS A 42 13.88 10.13 -6.15
CA CYS A 42 15.32 10.35 -5.99
C CYS A 42 16.14 9.48 -6.95
N THR A 43 15.74 8.21 -7.13
CA THR A 43 16.40 7.29 -8.07
C THR A 43 16.21 7.74 -9.52
N ALA A 44 15.00 8.21 -9.89
CA ALA A 44 14.72 8.71 -11.24
C ALA A 44 15.50 9.99 -11.56
N ILE A 45 15.56 10.94 -10.62
CA ILE A 45 16.36 12.17 -10.76
C ILE A 45 17.85 11.82 -10.83
N GLY A 46 18.34 10.94 -9.97
CA GLY A 46 19.73 10.46 -10.00
C GLY A 46 20.08 9.76 -11.31
N ALA A 47 19.17 8.94 -11.84
CA ALA A 47 19.34 8.29 -13.14
C ALA A 47 19.38 9.30 -14.28
N TRP A 48 18.50 10.31 -14.24
CA TRP A 48 18.50 11.39 -15.23
C TRP A 48 19.80 12.18 -15.22
N GLN A 49 20.30 12.55 -14.04
CA GLN A 49 21.58 13.24 -13.88
C GLN A 49 22.74 12.38 -14.40
N TRP A 50 22.73 11.09 -14.09
CA TRP A 50 23.74 10.14 -14.56
C TRP A 50 23.74 9.97 -16.09
N LEU A 51 22.56 9.87 -16.70
CA LEU A 51 22.38 9.72 -18.16
C LEU A 51 22.72 10.99 -18.95
N THR A 52 22.55 12.17 -18.34
CA THR A 52 22.83 13.46 -19.00
C THR A 52 24.30 13.86 -18.86
N ASP A 53 25.07 13.21 -17.99
CA ASP A 53 26.48 13.55 -17.78
C ASP A 53 27.36 13.03 -18.94
N PRO A 54 27.99 13.93 -19.72
CA PRO A 54 28.84 13.55 -20.84
C PRO A 54 30.09 12.76 -20.41
N LEU A 55 30.54 12.92 -19.15
CA LEU A 55 31.69 12.19 -18.60
C LEU A 55 31.39 10.71 -18.35
N THR A 56 30.12 10.34 -18.17
CA THR A 56 29.69 8.94 -17.98
C THR A 56 30.08 8.05 -19.16
N SER A 57 30.13 8.60 -20.37
CA SER A 57 30.53 7.87 -21.59
C SER A 57 32.03 7.54 -21.66
N GLN A 58 32.85 8.18 -20.83
CA GLN A 58 34.31 8.10 -20.88
C GLN A 58 34.92 7.24 -19.77
N VAL A 59 34.14 6.91 -18.74
CA VAL A 59 34.59 6.10 -17.59
C VAL A 59 33.88 4.75 -17.55
N GLY A 60 34.58 3.72 -17.07
CA GLY A 60 33.99 2.39 -16.87
C GLY A 60 32.79 2.44 -15.92
N PHE A 61 31.84 1.53 -16.12
CA PHE A 61 30.56 1.48 -15.40
C PHE A 61 30.71 1.59 -13.86
N VAL A 62 31.60 0.78 -13.26
CA VAL A 62 31.84 0.77 -11.81
C VAL A 62 32.43 2.10 -11.32
N GLN A 63 33.34 2.70 -12.11
CA GLN A 63 33.94 4.00 -11.79
C GLN A 63 32.89 5.11 -11.84
N SER A 64 31.99 5.06 -12.82
CA SER A 64 30.86 6.00 -12.93
C SER A 64 29.87 5.86 -11.77
N LEU A 65 29.55 4.64 -11.35
CA LEU A 65 28.73 4.37 -10.15
C LEU A 65 29.34 4.96 -8.88
N VAL A 66 30.66 4.85 -8.70
CA VAL A 66 31.36 5.45 -7.54
C VAL A 66 31.39 6.97 -7.64
N ASN A 67 31.46 7.54 -8.85
CA ASN A 67 31.43 8.99 -9.05
C ASN A 67 30.05 9.60 -8.73
N HIS A 68 28.97 8.87 -9.05
CA HIS A 68 27.59 9.31 -8.78
C HIS A 68 26.99 8.60 -7.55
N LEU A 69 27.57 8.87 -6.38
CA LEU A 69 27.15 8.30 -5.09
C LEU A 69 25.66 8.48 -4.80
N PHE A 70 25.06 9.60 -5.21
CA PHE A 70 23.63 9.86 -5.01
C PHE A 70 22.74 8.85 -5.74
N PHE A 71 23.07 8.52 -6.99
CA PHE A 71 22.35 7.51 -7.77
C PHE A 71 22.58 6.11 -7.21
N THR A 72 23.83 5.78 -6.86
CA THR A 72 24.18 4.46 -6.32
C THR A 72 23.51 4.19 -4.97
N ILE A 73 23.49 5.17 -4.06
CA ILE A 73 22.84 5.04 -2.75
C ILE A 73 21.31 4.92 -2.91
N SER A 74 20.69 5.79 -3.71
CA SER A 74 19.24 5.74 -3.93
C SER A 74 18.80 4.42 -4.59
N SER A 75 19.55 3.94 -5.58
CA SER A 75 19.33 2.64 -6.21
C SER A 75 19.53 1.47 -5.23
N ALA A 76 20.59 1.49 -4.39
CA ALA A 76 20.83 0.46 -3.39
C ALA A 76 19.71 0.41 -2.33
N VAL A 77 19.22 1.56 -1.88
CA VAL A 77 18.06 1.66 -0.98
C VAL A 77 16.81 1.13 -1.66
N LEU A 78 16.57 1.47 -2.93
CA LEU A 78 15.42 0.96 -3.68
C LEU A 78 15.45 -0.56 -3.80
N ILE A 79 16.60 -1.14 -4.15
CA ILE A 79 16.79 -2.60 -4.23
C ILE A 79 16.54 -3.25 -2.86
N THR A 80 17.09 -2.68 -1.79
CA THR A 80 16.89 -3.18 -0.42
C THR A 80 15.41 -3.18 -0.03
N LEU A 81 14.67 -2.12 -0.36
CA LEU A 81 13.23 -2.04 -0.12
C LEU A 81 12.44 -3.10 -0.91
N PHE A 82 12.85 -3.41 -2.15
CA PHE A 82 12.27 -4.50 -2.93
C PHE A 82 12.53 -5.86 -2.29
N VAL A 83 13.76 -6.15 -1.87
CA VAL A 83 14.13 -7.43 -1.21
C VAL A 83 13.40 -7.59 0.13
N MET A 84 13.24 -6.51 0.91
CA MET A 84 12.45 -6.52 2.15
C MET A 84 10.93 -6.67 1.91
N GLY A 85 10.48 -6.76 0.65
CA GLY A 85 9.10 -7.03 0.31
C GLY A 85 8.16 -5.86 0.56
N ILE A 86 8.60 -4.62 0.28
CA ILE A 86 7.78 -3.42 0.44
C ILE A 86 6.43 -3.53 -0.29
N HIS A 87 6.38 -4.22 -1.44
CA HIS A 87 5.17 -4.48 -2.19
C HIS A 87 4.08 -5.16 -1.33
N ARG A 88 4.44 -6.16 -0.51
CA ARG A 88 3.47 -6.80 0.38
C ARG A 88 3.00 -5.83 1.48
N ARG A 89 3.89 -4.98 1.98
CA ARG A 89 3.58 -4.00 3.03
C ARG A 89 2.64 -2.90 2.53
N VAL A 90 2.79 -2.44 1.28
CA VAL A 90 1.93 -1.36 0.75
C VAL A 90 0.56 -1.85 0.25
N VAL A 91 0.40 -3.15 0.00
CA VAL A 91 -0.82 -3.78 -0.51
C VAL A 91 -1.62 -4.53 0.59
N ALA A 92 -1.05 -4.72 1.78
CA ALA A 92 -1.69 -5.47 2.87
C ALA A 92 -3.10 -4.97 3.26
N PRO A 93 -3.37 -3.65 3.45
CA PRO A 93 -4.72 -3.20 3.81
C PRO A 93 -5.73 -3.43 2.68
N SER A 94 -5.33 -3.20 1.42
CA SER A 94 -6.20 -3.45 0.27
C SER A 94 -6.53 -4.94 0.10
N ILE A 95 -5.61 -5.84 0.46
CA ILE A 95 -5.89 -7.29 0.45
C ILE A 95 -6.91 -7.61 1.53
N ILE A 96 -6.74 -7.11 2.76
CA ILE A 96 -7.67 -7.37 3.87
C ILE A 96 -9.08 -6.88 3.51
N VAL A 97 -9.21 -5.64 3.04
CA VAL A 97 -10.51 -5.08 2.61
C VAL A 97 -11.13 -5.92 1.49
N SER A 98 -10.33 -6.32 0.49
CA SER A 98 -10.81 -7.17 -0.61
C SER A 98 -11.32 -8.53 -0.12
N ARG A 99 -10.59 -9.19 0.79
CA ARG A 99 -11.02 -10.47 1.39
C ARG A 99 -12.30 -10.32 2.21
N VAL A 100 -12.40 -9.25 2.99
CA VAL A 100 -13.61 -8.97 3.77
C VAL A 100 -14.80 -8.69 2.85
N ARG A 101 -14.61 -7.94 1.75
CA ARG A 101 -15.64 -7.73 0.72
C ARG A 101 -16.10 -9.05 0.08
N GLN A 102 -15.20 -9.99 -0.15
CA GLN A 102 -15.56 -11.32 -0.70
C GLN A 102 -16.51 -12.05 0.24
N VAL A 103 -16.22 -12.09 1.54
CA VAL A 103 -17.07 -12.75 2.54
C VAL A 103 -18.40 -11.99 2.73
N LEU A 104 -18.36 -10.65 2.79
CA LEU A 104 -19.56 -9.83 2.92
C LEU A 104 -20.49 -9.93 1.70
N ALA A 105 -19.95 -10.24 0.52
CA ALA A 105 -20.75 -10.39 -0.69
C ALA A 105 -21.78 -11.52 -0.57
N ASP A 106 -21.46 -12.61 0.14
CA ASP A 106 -22.38 -13.73 0.40
C ASP A 106 -23.61 -13.30 1.22
N PHE A 107 -23.49 -12.20 1.97
CA PHE A 107 -24.55 -11.62 2.79
C PHE A 107 -25.23 -10.41 2.14
N ASN A 108 -25.02 -10.15 0.84
CA ASN A 108 -25.44 -8.91 0.17
C ASN A 108 -24.92 -7.65 0.88
N MET A 109 -23.70 -7.72 1.42
CA MET A 109 -23.02 -6.61 2.05
C MET A 109 -21.69 -6.32 1.35
N SER A 110 -21.12 -5.16 1.64
CA SER A 110 -19.78 -4.74 1.25
C SER A 110 -19.21 -3.85 2.35
N CYS A 111 -17.94 -3.46 2.23
CA CYS A 111 -17.35 -2.45 3.11
C CYS A 111 -16.54 -1.41 2.33
N ASP A 112 -16.44 -0.19 2.87
CA ASP A 112 -15.56 0.86 2.36
C ASP A 112 -14.08 0.57 2.68
N ASP A 113 -13.14 1.30 2.06
CA ASP A 113 -11.70 1.19 2.32
C ASP A 113 -11.32 1.58 3.76
N ASN A 114 -12.24 2.24 4.49
CA ASN A 114 -12.12 2.56 5.90
C ASN A 114 -12.74 1.50 6.83
N GLY A 115 -13.37 0.44 6.29
CA GLY A 115 -14.00 -0.63 7.07
C GLY A 115 -15.46 -0.43 7.43
N ARG A 116 -16.10 0.66 6.97
CA ARG A 116 -17.54 0.89 7.19
C ARG A 116 -18.37 -0.08 6.36
N LEU A 117 -19.42 -0.64 6.92
CA LEU A 117 -20.29 -1.57 6.19
C LEU A 117 -21.26 -0.83 5.26
N ILE A 118 -21.52 -1.44 4.12
CA ILE A 118 -22.43 -0.99 3.07
C ILE A 118 -23.38 -2.15 2.78
N LEU A 119 -24.67 -1.94 3.02
CA LEU A 119 -25.72 -2.87 2.62
C LEU A 119 -25.95 -2.71 1.11
N LYS A 120 -25.86 -3.80 0.35
CA LYS A 120 -26.30 -3.78 -1.05
C LYS A 120 -27.82 -3.92 -1.09
N PRO A 121 -28.52 -3.19 -1.97
CA PRO A 121 -29.95 -3.38 -2.14
C PRO A 121 -30.25 -4.83 -2.56
N ARG A 122 -31.30 -5.42 -1.99
CA ARG A 122 -31.77 -6.75 -2.36
C ARG A 122 -32.06 -6.78 -3.86
N PRO A 123 -31.57 -7.77 -4.63
CA PRO A 123 -31.90 -7.86 -6.05
C PRO A 123 -33.42 -7.95 -6.19
N THR A 124 -34.00 -7.00 -6.94
CA THR A 124 -35.41 -6.97 -7.29
C THR A 124 -35.66 -7.97 -8.39
N THR A 125 -35.88 -9.22 -8.02
CA THR A 125 -36.45 -10.28 -8.88
C THR A 125 -37.42 -11.10 -8.07
#